data_AF-A0A2V9KXR1-F1
#
_entry.id   AF-A0A2V9KXR1-F1
#
_cell.length_a   1.000
_cell.length_b   1.000
_cell.length_c   1.000
_cell.angle_alpha   90.00
_cell.angle_beta   90.00
_cell.angle_gamma   90.00
#
_symmetry.space_group_name_H-M   'P 1'
#
loop_
_entity.id
_entity.type
_entity.pdbx_description
1 polymer ?
#
loop_
_entity_poly.entity_id
_entity_poly.type
_entity_poly.pdbx_seq_one_letter_code
_entity_poly.pdbx_strand_id
1 'polypeptide(L)'
;PRTPKTDEPGALLREQGNSRVAYFPGDIDRSLWRSGNTDLSQLLQNAILWVQGRERPRVSVRGEGVVELFAWETESGYALHLVNYTNPNMTRGLVRRFYPTGPQQVEFAVPAGRRITGVRALRAGLSLDFKEEGATVRFEVPFVADYEVVALA
;
A
#
# COMPACT_ATOMS: atom_id res chain seq x y z
N PRO A 1 8.92 -29.40 -16.05
CA PRO A 1 8.22 -29.94 -14.86
C PRO A 1 8.43 -29.02 -13.65
N ARG A 2 7.40 -28.76 -12.83
CA ARG A 2 7.58 -28.01 -11.56
C ARG A 2 8.23 -28.94 -10.53
N THR A 3 9.32 -28.53 -9.90
CA THR A 3 9.91 -29.27 -8.77
C THR A 3 9.05 -29.01 -7.52
N PRO A 4 8.44 -30.02 -6.88
CA PRO A 4 7.46 -29.80 -5.81
C PRO A 4 8.06 -29.27 -4.51
N LYS A 5 9.32 -29.61 -4.22
CA LYS A 5 10.05 -29.23 -3.00
C LYS A 5 11.56 -29.34 -3.23
N THR A 6 12.31 -28.38 -2.72
CA THR A 6 13.79 -28.39 -2.64
C THR A 6 14.20 -28.08 -1.21
N ASP A 7 15.39 -28.53 -0.81
CA ASP A 7 16.03 -28.12 0.45
C ASP A 7 16.96 -26.90 0.26
N GLU A 8 17.05 -26.38 -0.97
CA GLU A 8 17.76 -25.14 -1.28
C GLU A 8 17.05 -23.94 -0.62
N PRO A 9 17.78 -23.07 0.11
CA PRO A 9 17.18 -21.94 0.79
C PRO A 9 16.65 -20.89 -0.21
N GLY A 10 15.35 -20.63 -0.17
CA GLY A 10 14.70 -19.61 -1.01
C GLY A 10 14.84 -18.17 -0.50
N ALA A 11 15.25 -18.00 0.76
CA ALA A 11 15.51 -16.70 1.38
C ALA A 11 16.51 -16.86 2.54
N LEU A 12 17.33 -15.84 2.75
CA LEU A 12 18.23 -15.71 3.91
C LEU A 12 17.86 -14.44 4.68
N LEU A 13 17.53 -14.58 5.96
CA LEU A 13 17.21 -13.47 6.85
C LEU A 13 18.30 -13.37 7.93
N ARG A 14 18.79 -12.15 8.18
CA ARG A 14 19.83 -11.90 9.18
C ARG A 14 19.53 -10.63 9.98
N GLU A 15 19.65 -10.73 11.30
CA GLU A 15 19.69 -9.59 12.20
C GLU A 15 21.12 -9.40 12.75
N GLN A 16 21.61 -8.16 12.76
CA GLN A 16 22.91 -7.81 13.33
C GLN A 16 22.83 -6.42 13.97
N GLY A 17 22.78 -6.38 15.30
CA GLY A 17 22.50 -5.14 16.03
C GLY A 17 21.16 -4.54 15.58
N ASN A 18 21.16 -3.28 15.15
CA ASN A 18 19.97 -2.58 14.63
C ASN A 18 19.74 -2.81 13.12
N SER A 19 20.51 -3.68 12.48
CA SER A 19 20.38 -3.97 11.04
C SER A 19 19.61 -5.25 10.80
N ARG A 20 18.71 -5.22 9.81
CA ARG A 20 17.99 -6.39 9.29
C ARG A 20 18.23 -6.51 7.79
N VAL A 21 18.60 -7.70 7.34
CA VAL A 21 18.92 -7.99 5.94
C VAL A 21 18.09 -9.19 5.47
N ALA A 22 17.36 -9.00 4.38
CA ALA A 22 16.68 -10.07 3.66
C ALA A 22 17.33 -10.24 2.28
N TYR A 23 17.85 -11.43 2.02
CA TYR A 23 18.45 -11.79 0.74
C TYR A 23 17.63 -12.89 0.06
N PHE A 24 17.32 -12.68 -1.21
CA PHE A 24 16.62 -13.64 -2.05
C PHE A 24 17.55 -14.00 -3.22
N PRO A 25 17.98 -15.28 -3.35
CA PRO A 25 18.83 -15.70 -4.46
C PRO A 25 18.10 -15.70 -5.82
N GLY A 26 16.76 -15.74 -5.81
CA GLY A 26 15.93 -15.64 -6.99
C GLY A 26 15.49 -14.21 -7.29
N ASP A 27 15.22 -13.94 -8.56
CA ASP A 27 14.65 -12.69 -9.06
C ASP A 27 13.13 -12.65 -8.77
N ILE A 28 12.77 -12.38 -7.51
CA ILE A 28 11.39 -12.45 -7.01
C ILE A 28 10.51 -11.36 -7.62
N ASP A 29 11.06 -10.15 -7.80
CA ASP A 29 10.35 -9.01 -8.37
C ASP A 29 9.99 -9.25 -9.84
N ARG A 30 10.95 -9.69 -10.68
CA ARG A 30 10.63 -10.03 -12.06
C ARG A 30 9.72 -11.24 -12.18
N SER A 31 9.89 -12.23 -11.29
CA SER A 31 9.03 -13.41 -11.25
C SER A 31 7.60 -13.04 -10.92
N LEU A 32 7.38 -12.15 -9.94
CA LEU A 32 6.09 -11.55 -9.64
C LEU A 32 5.52 -10.86 -10.89
N TRP A 33 6.30 -9.95 -11.50
CA TRP A 33 5.83 -9.17 -12.65
C TRP A 33 5.42 -10.03 -13.85
N ARG A 34 6.13 -11.13 -14.08
CA ARG A 34 5.86 -12.05 -15.20
C ARG A 34 4.71 -13.02 -14.94
N SER A 35 4.59 -13.51 -13.72
CA SER A 35 3.64 -14.57 -13.38
C SER A 35 2.32 -14.06 -12.81
N GLY A 36 2.30 -12.84 -12.24
CA GLY A 36 1.19 -12.36 -11.45
C GLY A 36 0.98 -13.13 -10.13
N ASN A 37 1.96 -13.92 -9.69
CA ASN A 37 1.83 -14.72 -8.47
C ASN A 37 1.82 -13.83 -7.22
N THR A 38 0.67 -13.74 -6.57
CA THR A 38 0.44 -12.90 -5.39
C THR A 38 1.27 -13.32 -4.17
N ASP A 39 1.69 -14.60 -4.08
CA ASP A 39 2.51 -15.09 -2.96
C ASP A 39 3.88 -14.40 -2.96
N LEU A 40 4.44 -14.14 -4.14
CA LEU A 40 5.71 -13.41 -4.27
C LEU A 40 5.58 -11.95 -3.86
N SER A 41 4.44 -11.32 -4.19
CA SER A 41 4.13 -9.97 -3.72
C SER A 41 4.01 -9.92 -2.20
N GLN A 42 3.29 -10.88 -1.60
CA GLN A 42 3.15 -10.97 -0.15
C GLN A 42 4.49 -11.20 0.55
N LEU A 43 5.35 -12.06 -0.01
CA LEU A 43 6.70 -12.30 0.50
C LEU A 43 7.55 -11.03 0.50
N LEU A 44 7.54 -10.25 -0.59
CA LEU A 44 8.24 -8.97 -0.67
C LEU A 44 7.71 -7.95 0.34
N GLN A 45 6.39 -7.81 0.46
CA GLN A 45 5.76 -6.90 1.43
C GLN A 45 6.16 -7.27 2.87
N ASN A 46 6.09 -8.55 3.23
CA ASN A 46 6.49 -9.04 4.54
C ASN A 46 7.98 -8.81 4.82
N ALA A 47 8.85 -9.02 3.82
CA ALA A 47 10.27 -8.75 3.96
C ALA A 47 10.57 -7.27 4.18
N ILE A 48 9.89 -6.37 3.48
CA ILE A 48 10.03 -4.91 3.67
C ILE A 48 9.58 -4.51 5.07
N LEU A 49 8.43 -5.00 5.53
CA LEU A 49 7.94 -4.74 6.90
C LEU A 49 8.93 -5.26 7.94
N TRP A 50 9.42 -6.49 7.77
CA TRP A 50 10.41 -7.07 8.66
C TRP A 50 11.71 -6.26 8.69
N VAL A 51 12.26 -5.85 7.54
CA VAL A 51 13.45 -4.97 7.47
C VAL A 51 13.21 -3.65 8.18
N GLN A 52 12.00 -3.08 8.08
CA GLN A 52 11.62 -1.84 8.76
C GLN A 52 11.39 -1.98 10.27
N GLY A 53 11.45 -3.18 10.84
CA GLY A 53 11.12 -3.37 12.25
C GLY A 53 9.61 -3.30 12.54
N ARG A 54 8.76 -3.50 11.53
CA ARG A 54 7.32 -3.28 11.60
C ARG A 54 6.54 -4.56 11.39
N GLU A 55 5.41 -4.67 12.09
CA GLU A 55 4.44 -5.74 11.87
C GLU A 55 3.37 -5.37 10.85
N ARG A 56 3.16 -4.06 10.62
CA ARG A 56 2.10 -3.51 9.77
C ARG A 56 2.58 -2.26 9.04
N PRO A 57 2.04 -1.98 7.84
CA PRO A 57 2.35 -0.73 7.14
C PRO A 57 1.73 0.47 7.88
N ARG A 58 2.28 1.67 7.63
CA ARG A 58 1.70 2.91 8.18
C ARG A 58 0.37 3.27 7.53
N VAL A 59 0.18 2.87 6.28
CA VAL A 59 -1.07 3.07 5.57
C VAL A 59 -1.49 1.73 5.00
N SER A 60 -2.75 1.36 5.21
CA SER A 60 -3.36 0.24 4.52
C SER A 60 -4.66 0.69 3.87
N VAL A 61 -4.89 0.22 2.64
CA VAL A 61 -6.13 0.47 1.91
C VAL A 61 -6.71 -0.86 1.49
N ARG A 62 -8.00 -1.06 1.76
CA ARG A 62 -8.74 -2.26 1.40
C ARG A 62 -9.96 -1.86 0.58
N GLY A 63 -10.06 -2.43 -0.60
CA GLY A 63 -11.15 -2.17 -1.53
C GLY A 63 -10.92 -2.91 -2.83
N GLU A 64 -11.95 -2.94 -3.67
CA GLU A 64 -11.85 -3.52 -5.01
C GLU A 64 -10.98 -2.64 -5.91
N GLY A 65 -10.23 -3.28 -6.80
CA GLY A 65 -9.38 -2.61 -7.79
C GLY A 65 -7.88 -2.71 -7.50
N VAL A 66 -7.08 -2.15 -8.41
CA VAL A 66 -5.62 -2.05 -8.29
C VAL A 66 -5.27 -0.61 -7.99
N VAL A 67 -5.01 -0.30 -6.73
CA VAL A 67 -4.71 1.06 -6.26
C VAL A 67 -3.28 1.13 -5.75
N GLU A 68 -2.50 2.06 -6.30
CA GLU A 68 -1.18 2.40 -5.78
C GLU A 68 -1.29 3.55 -4.79
N LEU A 69 -0.48 3.48 -3.73
CA LEU A 69 -0.54 4.39 -2.59
C LEU A 69 0.78 5.15 -2.42
N PHE A 70 0.68 6.44 -2.20
CA PHE A 70 1.82 7.25 -1.75
C PHE A 70 1.37 8.07 -0.54
N ALA A 71 2.15 8.03 0.54
CA ALA A 71 1.82 8.75 1.76
C ALA A 71 3.03 9.50 2.30
N TRP A 72 2.84 10.74 2.71
CA TRP A 72 3.88 11.55 3.32
C TRP A 72 3.32 12.61 4.27
N GLU A 73 4.19 13.13 5.12
CA GLU A 73 3.90 14.26 6.00
C GLU A 73 4.04 15.58 5.21
N THR A 74 3.11 16.49 5.46
CA THR A 74 3.04 17.85 4.92
C THR A 74 3.08 18.86 6.07
N GLU A 75 3.25 20.15 5.77
CA GLU A 75 3.21 21.20 6.78
C GLU A 75 1.91 21.16 7.61
N SER A 76 0.77 20.95 6.94
CA SER A 76 -0.56 20.93 7.56
C SER A 76 -0.98 19.58 8.15
N GLY A 77 -0.19 18.50 7.98
CA GLY A 77 -0.59 17.16 8.40
C GLY A 77 -0.05 16.08 7.47
N TYR A 78 -0.90 15.35 6.75
CA TYR A 78 -0.51 14.27 5.83
C TYR A 78 -1.27 14.33 4.52
N ALA A 79 -0.64 13.79 3.48
CA ALA A 79 -1.27 13.53 2.19
C ALA A 79 -1.21 12.03 1.89
N LEU A 80 -2.34 11.46 1.49
CA LEU A 80 -2.45 10.11 0.94
C LEU A 80 -2.93 10.20 -0.50
N HIS A 81 -2.09 9.79 -1.43
CA HIS A 81 -2.39 9.72 -2.85
C HIS A 81 -2.84 8.30 -3.19
N LEU A 82 -3.95 8.18 -3.91
CA LEU A 82 -4.49 6.94 -4.43
C LEU A 82 -4.51 7.02 -5.96
N VAL A 83 -3.77 6.18 -6.66
CA VAL A 83 -3.77 6.08 -8.13
C VAL A 83 -4.48 4.79 -8.53
N ASN A 84 -5.56 4.91 -9.30
CA ASN A 84 -6.34 3.77 -9.73
C ASN A 84 -5.84 3.22 -11.07
N TYR A 85 -5.21 2.05 -11.04
CA TYR A 85 -4.79 1.30 -12.24
C TYR A 85 -5.82 0.26 -12.69
N THR A 86 -7.02 0.21 -12.10
CA THR A 86 -8.06 -0.75 -12.47
C THR A 86 -8.47 -0.56 -13.93
N ASN A 87 -7.94 -1.40 -14.81
CA ASN A 87 -8.34 -1.47 -16.20
C ASN A 87 -7.88 -2.79 -16.84
N PRO A 88 -8.56 -3.26 -17.92
CA PRO A 88 -8.19 -4.51 -18.61
C PRO A 88 -6.75 -4.54 -19.18
N ASN A 89 -6.12 -3.37 -19.34
CA ASN A 89 -4.76 -3.21 -19.88
C ASN A 89 -3.78 -2.71 -18.80
N MET A 90 -3.98 -3.01 -17.51
CA MET A 90 -3.19 -2.47 -16.38
C MET A 90 -1.67 -2.56 -16.57
N THR A 91 -1.16 -3.59 -17.24
CA THR A 91 0.28 -3.77 -17.52
C THR A 91 0.79 -3.06 -18.79
N ARG A 92 -0.03 -2.17 -19.38
CA ARG A 92 0.27 -1.40 -20.58
C ARG A 92 0.13 0.09 -20.29
N GLY A 93 0.99 0.91 -20.91
CA GLY A 93 1.01 2.36 -20.66
C GLY A 93 -0.15 3.16 -21.25
N LEU A 94 -1.02 2.56 -22.07
CA LEU A 94 -2.11 3.26 -22.74
C LEU A 94 -3.44 3.07 -22.00
N VAL A 95 -3.86 4.10 -21.26
CA VAL A 95 -5.18 4.16 -20.64
C VAL A 95 -6.18 4.78 -21.63
N ARG A 96 -7.25 4.06 -21.95
CA ARG A 96 -8.32 4.53 -22.86
C ARG A 96 -9.58 5.00 -22.15
N ARG A 97 -9.81 4.47 -20.95
CA ARG A 97 -10.97 4.76 -20.12
C ARG A 97 -10.60 4.52 -18.66
N PHE A 98 -11.16 5.34 -17.77
CA PHE A 98 -11.09 5.13 -16.32
C PHE A 98 -12.26 4.26 -15.85
N TYR A 99 -11.95 3.30 -14.99
CA TYR A 99 -12.94 2.42 -14.35
C TYR A 99 -12.90 2.72 -12.86
N PRO A 100 -13.82 3.57 -12.36
CA PRO A 100 -13.82 3.94 -10.95
C PRO A 100 -13.88 2.73 -10.04
N THR A 101 -13.08 2.75 -8.98
CA THR A 101 -13.15 1.73 -7.93
C THR A 101 -14.46 1.84 -7.15
N GLY A 102 -14.79 0.80 -6.40
CA GLY A 102 -15.70 0.92 -5.27
C GLY A 102 -15.03 1.64 -4.08
N PRO A 103 -15.71 1.64 -2.92
CA PRO A 103 -15.19 2.23 -1.70
C PRO A 103 -13.84 1.65 -1.27
N GLN A 104 -12.96 2.51 -0.78
CA GLN A 104 -11.62 2.18 -0.30
C GLN A 104 -11.54 2.50 1.19
N GLN A 105 -11.48 1.45 2.01
CA GLN A 105 -11.33 1.55 3.46
C GLN A 105 -9.86 1.83 3.78
N VAL A 106 -9.59 2.97 4.40
CA VAL A 106 -8.24 3.43 4.71
C VAL A 106 -7.99 3.33 6.21
N GLU A 107 -6.88 2.73 6.59
CA GLU A 107 -6.27 2.87 7.92
C GLU A 107 -4.95 3.62 7.79
N PHE A 108 -4.82 4.75 8.50
CA PHE A 108 -3.64 5.60 8.49
C PHE A 108 -3.07 5.74 9.90
N ALA A 109 -1.86 5.23 10.12
CA ALA A 109 -1.14 5.35 11.38
C ALA A 109 -0.49 6.74 11.51
N VAL A 110 -0.95 7.51 12.48
CA VAL A 110 -0.46 8.85 12.82
C VAL A 110 0.41 8.75 14.08
N PRO A 111 1.65 9.26 14.07
CA PRO A 111 2.49 9.34 15.26
C PRO A 111 1.79 10.01 16.45
N ALA A 112 2.10 9.52 17.66
CA ALA A 112 1.53 10.07 18.88
C ALA A 112 1.78 11.59 19.00
N GLY A 113 0.78 12.32 19.52
CA GLY A 113 0.86 13.77 19.74
C GLY A 113 0.39 14.62 18.56
N ARG A 114 0.00 14.02 17.42
CA ARG A 114 -0.65 14.72 16.32
C ARG A 114 -2.14 14.33 16.30
N ARG A 115 -3.02 15.32 16.44
CA ARG A 115 -4.48 15.13 16.39
C ARG A 115 -4.98 15.47 15.00
N ILE A 116 -5.78 14.60 14.40
CA ILE A 116 -6.43 14.91 13.12
C ILE A 116 -7.77 15.59 13.40
N THR A 117 -7.94 16.75 12.77
CA THR A 117 -9.11 17.62 12.85
C THR A 117 -10.00 17.50 11.62
N GLY A 118 -9.45 17.06 10.49
CA GLY A 118 -10.21 16.86 9.26
C GLY A 118 -9.58 15.86 8.30
N VAL A 119 -10.43 15.16 7.56
CA VAL A 119 -10.06 14.30 6.45
C VAL A 119 -10.84 14.73 5.21
N ARG A 120 -10.16 15.01 4.10
CA ARG A 120 -10.79 15.53 2.89
C ARG A 120 -10.23 14.88 1.63
N ALA A 121 -11.10 14.34 0.80
CA ALA A 121 -10.81 13.95 -0.58
C ALA A 121 -10.78 15.20 -1.45
N LEU A 122 -9.58 15.59 -1.91
CA LEU A 122 -9.35 16.87 -2.57
C LEU A 122 -9.84 16.89 -4.01
N ARG A 123 -9.69 15.80 -4.77
CA ARG A 123 -10.19 15.70 -6.15
C ARG A 123 -11.70 15.61 -6.18
N ALA A 124 -12.30 14.77 -5.32
CA ALA A 124 -13.75 14.68 -5.19
C ALA A 124 -14.39 15.90 -4.52
N GLY A 125 -13.60 16.70 -3.79
CA GLY A 125 -14.10 17.86 -3.05
C GLY A 125 -14.94 17.50 -1.83
N LEU A 126 -14.77 16.29 -1.28
CA LEU A 126 -15.59 15.74 -0.20
C LEU A 126 -14.86 15.80 1.14
N SER A 127 -15.55 16.26 2.18
CA SER A 127 -15.16 15.97 3.56
C SER A 127 -15.54 14.52 3.88
N LEU A 128 -14.62 13.77 4.46
CA LEU A 128 -14.82 12.37 4.80
C LEU A 128 -15.03 12.22 6.30
N ASP A 129 -16.02 11.43 6.68
CA ASP A 129 -16.15 10.99 8.06
C ASP A 129 -14.95 10.10 8.42
N PHE A 130 -14.41 10.30 9.62
CA PHE A 130 -13.28 9.54 10.11
C PHE A 130 -13.42 9.22 11.60
N LYS A 131 -12.73 8.16 12.01
CA LYS A 131 -12.59 7.75 13.41
C LYS A 131 -11.12 7.69 13.76
N GLU A 132 -10.74 8.32 14.86
CA GLU A 132 -9.41 8.23 15.43
C GLU A 132 -9.45 7.30 16.64
N GLU A 133 -8.73 6.18 16.56
CA GLU A 133 -8.59 5.19 17.64
C GLU A 133 -7.11 5.02 17.98
N GLY A 134 -6.69 5.60 19.10
CA GLY A 134 -5.28 5.63 19.48
C GLY A 134 -4.45 6.36 18.43
N ALA A 135 -3.51 5.65 17.81
CA ALA A 135 -2.62 6.19 16.77
C ALA A 135 -3.13 5.91 15.34
N THR A 136 -4.36 5.44 15.16
CA THR A 136 -4.89 5.06 13.84
C THR A 136 -6.11 5.89 13.48
N VAL A 137 -6.07 6.52 12.32
CA VAL A 137 -7.19 7.23 11.71
C VAL A 137 -7.80 6.36 10.62
N ARG A 138 -9.11 6.10 10.72
CA ARG A 138 -9.88 5.30 9.78
C ARG A 138 -10.91 6.13 9.06
N PHE A 139 -11.01 5.96 7.75
CA PHE A 139 -11.99 6.64 6.90
C PHE A 139 -12.21 5.84 5.63
N GLU A 140 -13.20 6.25 4.84
CA GLU A 140 -13.52 5.64 3.56
C GLU A 140 -13.43 6.67 2.43
N VAL A 141 -12.74 6.32 1.35
CA VAL A 141 -12.80 7.06 0.09
C VAL A 141 -13.86 6.38 -0.79
N PRO A 142 -14.99 7.03 -1.11
CA PRO A 142 -16.14 6.35 -1.74
C PRO A 142 -15.84 5.71 -3.11
N PHE A 143 -14.95 6.33 -3.89
CA PHE A 143 -14.46 5.82 -5.16
C PHE A 143 -13.16 6.54 -5.55
N VAL A 144 -12.35 5.92 -6.40
CA VAL A 144 -11.22 6.56 -7.09
C VAL A 144 -11.41 6.34 -8.58
N ALA A 145 -11.66 7.41 -9.33
CA ALA A 145 -11.86 7.33 -10.78
C ALA A 145 -10.53 7.00 -11.50
N ASP A 146 -9.62 7.97 -11.52
CA ASP A 146 -8.25 7.88 -12.00
C ASP A 146 -7.26 8.09 -10.86
N TYR A 147 -7.54 9.08 -10.02
CA TYR A 147 -6.65 9.56 -8.98
C TYR A 147 -7.40 10.36 -7.90
N GLU A 148 -6.99 10.18 -6.66
CA GLU A 148 -7.46 10.96 -5.51
C GLU A 148 -6.29 11.35 -4.59
N VAL A 149 -6.42 12.47 -3.89
CA VAL A 149 -5.58 12.87 -2.77
C VAL A 149 -6.45 13.11 -1.56
N VAL A 150 -6.18 12.37 -0.49
CA VAL A 150 -6.79 12.62 0.81
C VAL A 150 -5.82 13.42 1.66
N ALA A 151 -6.26 14.62 2.05
CA ALA A 151 -5.58 15.42 3.06
C ALA A 151 -6.09 15.03 4.45
N LEU A 152 -5.16 14.80 5.38
CA LEU A 152 -5.43 14.64 6.80
C LEU A 152 -4.77 15.83 7.51
N ALA A 153 -5.55 16.70 8.15
CA ALA A 153 -5.07 17.91 8.82
C ALA A 153 -5.35 17.85 10.32
#